data_AF-A0A7X6M8H6-F1
#
_entry.id   AF-A0A7X6M8H6-F1
#
_cell.length_a   1.000
_cell.length_b   1.000
_cell.length_c   1.000
_cell.angle_alpha   90.00
_cell.angle_beta   90.00
_cell.angle_gamma   90.00
#
_symmetry.space_group_name_H-M   'P 1'
#
loop_
_entity.id
_entity.type
_entity.pdbx_description
1 polymer ?
#
loop_
_entity_poly.entity_id
_entity_poly.type
_entity_poly.pdbx_seq_one_letter_code
_entity_poly.pdbx_strand_id
1 'polypeptide(L)' 'MAWDRSQDAAQYEAARLLEQLHERWWVLWGPASRRFFAFHLGPHQVTPLRAVTPQLLDAAIRATERELRSLRSLRSL' A
#
# COMPACT_ATOMS: atom_id res chain seq x y z
N MET A 1 -8.32 26.14 10.43
CA MET A 1 -9.30 25.69 9.42
C MET A 1 -9.60 24.23 9.68
N ALA A 2 -10.86 23.82 9.70
CA ALA A 2 -11.20 22.40 9.80
C ALA A 2 -10.74 21.70 8.50
N TRP A 3 -10.11 20.53 8.63
CA TRP A 3 -9.86 19.65 7.50
C TRP A 3 -11.20 19.17 6.95
N ASP A 4 -11.36 19.20 5.63
CA ASP A 4 -12.51 18.64 4.94
C ASP A 4 -12.07 17.44 4.09
N ARG A 5 -12.79 16.33 4.20
CA ARG A 5 -12.57 15.11 3.42
C ARG A 5 -12.51 15.37 1.91
N SER A 6 -13.27 16.35 1.41
CA SER A 6 -13.27 16.70 -0.01
C SER A 6 -11.89 17.15 -0.53
N GLN A 7 -11.05 17.70 0.36
CA GLN A 7 -9.70 18.17 0.04
C GLN A 7 -8.75 17.02 -0.34
N ASP A 8 -9.09 15.78 0.03
CA ASP A 8 -8.31 14.57 -0.21
C ASP A 8 -9.03 13.54 -1.10
N ALA A 9 -10.10 13.94 -1.81
CA ALA A 9 -10.92 13.02 -2.61
C ALA A 9 -10.09 12.23 -3.65
N ALA A 10 -9.14 12.90 -4.31
CA ALA A 10 -8.26 12.26 -5.29
C ALA A 10 -7.34 11.21 -4.64
N GLN A 11 -6.88 11.47 -3.41
CA GLN A 11 -6.01 10.58 -2.66
C GLN A 11 -6.78 9.36 -2.15
N TYR A 12 -8.02 9.54 -1.69
CA TYR A 12 -8.87 8.41 -1.34
C TYR A 12 -9.17 7.52 -2.54
N GLU A 13 -9.45 8.11 -3.70
CA GLU A 13 -9.69 7.35 -4.93
C GLU A 13 -8.42 6.62 -5.40
N ALA A 14 -7.26 7.26 -5.35
CA ALA A 14 -5.99 6.62 -5.68
C ALA A 14 -5.67 5.45 -4.73
N ALA A 15 -5.94 5.58 -3.43
CA ALA A 15 -5.77 4.49 -2.46
C ALA A 15 -6.69 3.31 -2.78
N ARG A 16 -7.97 3.58 -3.11
CA ARG A 16 -8.95 2.57 -3.52
C ARG A 16 -8.52 1.81 -4.77
N LEU A 17 -8.00 2.53 -5.77
CA LEU A 17 -7.50 1.90 -7.01
C LEU A 17 -6.27 1.03 -6.75
N LEU A 18 -5.34 1.47 -5.90
CA LEU A 18 -4.19 0.66 -5.51
C LEU A 18 -4.59 -0.62 -4.79
N GLU A 19 -5.54 -0.54 -3.85
CA GLU A 19 -6.06 -1.72 -3.16
C GLU A 19 -6.62 -2.77 -4.15
N GLN A 20 -7.36 -2.33 -5.17
CA GLN A 20 -7.90 -3.21 -6.20
C GLN A 20 -6.85 -3.86 -7.09
N LEU A 21 -5.70 -3.22 -7.27
CA LEU A 21 -4.58 -3.76 -8.06
C LEU A 21 -3.76 -4.82 -7.30
N HIS A 22 -3.92 -4.90 -5.97
CA HIS A 22 -3.09 -5.70 -5.09
C HIS A 22 -3.92 -6.52 -4.10
N GLU A 23 -4.31 -7.74 -4.50
CA GLU A 23 -5.26 -8.62 -3.77
C GLU A 23 -4.95 -8.88 -2.29
N ARG A 24 -3.69 -8.71 -1.85
CA ARG A 24 -3.24 -9.00 -0.46
C ARG A 24 -2.77 -7.77 0.30
N TRP A 25 -3.21 -6.60 -0.14
CA TRP A 25 -2.82 -5.35 0.49
C TRP A 25 -4.06 -4.54 0.82
N TRP A 26 -4.10 -4.03 2.05
CA TRP A 26 -5.04 -3.01 2.45
C TRP A 26 -4.37 -1.65 2.30
N VAL A 27 -5.00 -0.71 1.58
CA VAL A 27 -4.39 0.59 1.24
C VAL A 27 -5.25 1.74 1.71
N LEU A 28 -4.64 2.74 2.34
CA LEU A 28 -5.34 3.93 2.82
C LEU A 28 -4.53 5.23 2.65
N TRP A 29 -5.24 6.36 2.62
CA TRP A 29 -4.67 7.70 2.72
C TRP A 29 -4.80 8.25 4.14
N GLY A 30 -3.68 8.69 4.72
CA GLY A 30 -3.63 9.32 6.04
C GLY A 30 -3.50 10.85 5.93
N PRO A 31 -4.60 11.63 6.01
CA PRO A 31 -4.60 13.07 5.73
C PRO A 31 -3.67 13.89 6.63
N ALA A 32 -3.62 13.55 7.93
CA ALA A 32 -2.72 14.21 8.88
C ALA A 32 -1.23 14.05 8.51
N SER A 33 -0.87 12.90 7.95
CA SER A 33 0.52 12.58 7.55
C SER A 33 0.84 12.92 6.10
N ARG A 34 -0.20 13.20 5.30
CA ARG A 34 -0.13 13.34 3.84
C ARG A 34 0.63 12.19 3.16
N ARG A 35 0.30 10.96 3.55
CA ARG A 35 0.91 9.74 3.03
C ARG A 35 -0.12 8.65 2.78
N PHE A 36 0.17 7.85 1.77
CA PHE A 36 -0.45 6.55 1.55
C PHE A 36 0.24 5.51 2.43
N PHE A 37 -0.52 4.54 2.90
CA PHE A 37 -0.04 3.39 3.65
C PHE A 37 -0.56 2.11 3.01
N ALA A 38 0.26 1.05 3.01
CA ALA A 38 -0.14 -0.27 2.59
C ALA A 38 0.24 -1.31 3.64
N PHE A 39 -0.72 -2.16 3.99
CA PHE A 39 -0.58 -3.23 4.97
C PHE A 39 -0.77 -4.58 4.29
N HIS A 40 0.22 -5.45 4.41
CA HIS A 40 0.16 -6.78 3.83
C HIS A 40 -0.78 -7.67 4.66
N LEU A 41 -1.73 -8.34 3.99
CA LEU A 41 -2.74 -9.20 4.60
C LEU A 41 -2.40 -10.70 4.52
N GLY A 42 -1.25 -11.04 3.94
CA GLY A 42 -0.79 -12.43 3.84
C GLY A 42 -0.08 -12.94 5.08
N PRO A 43 0.34 -14.22 5.09
CA PRO A 43 0.94 -14.88 6.26
C PRO A 43 2.36 -14.40 6.60
N HIS A 44 2.98 -13.60 5.73
CA HIS A 44 4.31 -13.04 5.95
C HIS A 44 4.19 -11.72 6.71
N GLN A 45 4.99 -11.58 7.77
CA GLN A 45 5.13 -10.31 8.48
C GLN A 45 5.93 -9.34 7.60
N VAL A 46 5.27 -8.26 7.20
CA VAL A 46 5.84 -7.20 6.38
C VAL A 46 5.64 -5.89 7.11
N THR A 47 6.71 -5.09 7.25
CA THR A 47 6.61 -3.74 7.80
C THR A 47 5.67 -2.90 6.92
N PRO A 48 4.72 -2.15 7.50
CA PRO A 48 3.81 -1.31 6.72
C PRO A 48 4.56 -0.38 5.78
N LEU A 49 4.15 -0.38 4.51
CA LEU A 49 4.73 0.50 3.50
C LEU A 49 4.07 1.87 3.60
N ARG A 50 4.83 2.93 3.26
CA ARG A 50 4.30 4.29 3.21
C ARG A 50 4.96 5.11 2.12
N ALA A 51 4.19 5.93 1.41
CA ALA A 51 4.72 6.83 0.39
C ALA A 51 3.89 8.11 0.29
N VAL A 52 4.48 9.15 -0.31
CA VAL A 52 3.80 10.45 -0.51
C VAL A 52 2.97 10.50 -1.79
N THR A 53 3.18 9.56 -2.72
CA THR A 53 2.40 9.43 -3.96
C THR A 53 1.95 8.00 -4.16
N PRO A 54 0.85 7.77 -4.91
CA PRO A 54 0.38 6.42 -5.18
C PRO A 54 1.35 5.61 -6.05
N GLN A 55 2.08 6.26 -6.97
CA GLN A 55 3.07 5.58 -7.83
C GLN A 55 4.26 5.04 -7.03
N LEU A 56 4.72 5.80 -6.03
CA LEU A 56 5.79 5.33 -5.15
C LEU A 56 5.31 4.19 -4.25
N LEU A 57 4.05 4.21 -3.81
CA LEU A 57 3.48 3.11 -3.04
C LEU A 57 3.33 1.84 -3.90
N ASP A 58 2.80 1.95 -5.12
CA ASP A 58 2.70 0.83 -6.07
C ASP A 58 4.07 0.19 -6.33
N ALA A 59 5.09 1.00 -6.60
CA ALA A 59 6.44 0.51 -6.82
C ALA A 59 6.99 -0.26 -5.59
N ALA A 60 6.74 0.26 -4.38
CA ALA A 60 7.13 -0.40 -3.14
C ALA A 60 6.38 -1.73 -2.94
N ILE A 61 5.07 -1.75 -3.16
CA ILE A 61 4.25 -2.97 -3.07
C ILE A 61 4.79 -4.04 -4.04
N ARG A 62 4.99 -3.68 -5.31
CA ARG A 62 5.52 -4.61 -6.33
C ARG A 62 6.90 -5.15 -5.97
N ALA A 63 7.75 -4.32 -5.36
CA ALA A 63 9.07 -4.77 -4.90
C ALA A 63 8.94 -5.82 -3.78
N THR A 64 8.12 -5.54 -2.78
CA THR A 64 7.86 -6.48 -1.69
C THR A 64 7.19 -7.77 -2.17
N GLU A 65 6.23 -7.70 -3.09
CA GLU A 65 5.59 -8.89 -3.67
C GLU A 65 6.59 -9.80 -4.40
N ARG A 66 7.59 -9.23 -5.08
CA ARG A 66 8.66 -10.00 -5.73
C ARG A 66 9.52 -10.72 -4.68
N GLU A 67 9.89 -10.02 -3.60
CA GLU A 67 10.68 -10.59 -2.50
C GLU A 67 9.93 -11.71 -1.77
N LEU A 68 8.65 -11.51 -1.46
CA LEU A 68 7.82 -12.54 -0.83
C LEU A 68 7.69 -13.79 -1.72
N ARG A 69 7.59 -13.59 -3.04
CA ARG A 69 7.52 -14.70 -4.00
C ARG A 69 8.83 -15.50 -4.03
N SER A 70 9.99 -14.84 -3.96
CA SER A 70 11.28 -15.54 -3.92
C SER A 70 11.48 -16.30 -2.61
N LEU A 71 11.08 -15.72 -1.47
CA LEU A 71 11.14 -16.40 -0.17
C LEU A 71 10.26 -17.65 -0.12
N ARG A 72 9.06 -17.60 -0.71
CA ARG A 72 8.19 -18.78 -0.82
C ARG A 72 8.83 -19.88 -1.66
N SER A 73 9.46 -19.52 -2.78
CA SER A 73 10.13 -20.50 -3.66
C SER A 73 11.27 -21.24 -2.97
N LEU A 74 12.02 -20.58 -2.08
CA LEU A 74 13.13 -21.18 -1.34
C LEU A 74 12.67 -22.15 -0.24
N ARG A 75 11.47 -21.96 0.31
CA ARG A 75 10.92 -22.83 1.37
C ARG A 75 10.20 -24.08 0.84
N SER A 76 10.03 -24.21 -0.47
CA SER A 76 9.39 -25.37 -1.11
C SER A 76 10.38 -26.42 -1.63
N LEU A 77 11.68 -26.25 -1.35
CA LEU A 77 12.76 -27.21 -1.57
C LEU A 77 13.21 -27.79 -0.23
#